data_AF-A0A7R9UST9-F1
#
_entry.id   AF-A0A7R9UST9-F1
#
_cell.length_a   1.000
_cell.length_b   1.000
_cell.length_c   1.000
_cell.angle_alpha   90.00
_cell.angle_beta   90.00
_cell.angle_gamma   90.00
#
_symmetry.space_group_name_H-M   'P 1'
#
loop_
_entity.id
_entity.type
_entity.pdbx_description
1 polymer ?
#
loop_
_entity_poly.entity_id
_entity_poly.type
_entity_poly.pdbx_seq_one_letter_code
_entity_poly.pdbx_strand_id
1 'polypeptide(L)'
;AKLKDGADALTVRFPSLTAAGLYESSYEAQLCALFDANKKLLHIGDFYTNAVKVPSGELEVRLVVRHDSVAHLHKLASMACVLEIKLSSAIKLEVAHSRAAAMADVDLLAGGSAPPVRLPLEAGTHCALHVRTPPQPEIAEPGDLLIGSITYAKGSNAEDLGSGRRPGGWPVAMVCVAQPLKELPREGEPKPHAPPPVAPDCADETSDEAFARAALALRLTQLGLLSKAALSAAGKVTAGRGA
;
A
#
# COMPACT_ATOMS: atom_id res chain seq x y z
N ALA A 1 8.65 -7.19 5.77
CA ALA A 1 7.77 -6.18 5.13
C ALA A 1 7.52 -5.04 6.13
N LYS A 2 7.42 -3.79 5.67
CA LYS A 2 7.10 -2.65 6.53
C LYS A 2 5.59 -2.41 6.47
N LEU A 3 4.90 -2.64 7.58
CA LEU A 3 3.47 -2.33 7.70
C LEU A 3 3.31 -0.86 8.10
N LYS A 4 2.65 -0.08 7.25
CA LYS A 4 2.31 1.33 7.51
C LYS A 4 1.06 1.43 8.39
N ASP A 5 0.85 2.59 9.01
CA ASP A 5 -0.35 2.89 9.78
C ASP A 5 -1.59 2.85 8.86
N GLY A 6 -2.68 2.20 9.31
CA GLY A 6 -3.93 2.06 8.54
C GLY A 6 -4.39 0.62 8.25
N ALA A 7 -3.62 -0.39 8.66
CA ALA A 7 -4.01 -1.80 8.61
C ALA A 7 -4.83 -2.21 9.84
N ASP A 8 -6.01 -2.80 9.62
CA ASP A 8 -6.84 -3.36 10.69
C ASP A 8 -6.44 -4.80 11.04
N ALA A 9 -6.25 -5.62 10.01
CA ALA A 9 -5.88 -7.02 10.15
C ALA A 9 -5.03 -7.48 8.98
N LEU A 10 -4.08 -8.36 9.25
CA LEU A 10 -3.14 -8.93 8.30
C LEU A 10 -3.40 -10.44 8.19
N THR A 11 -3.49 -10.94 6.96
CA THR A 11 -3.48 -12.38 6.66
C THR A 11 -2.30 -12.68 5.74
N VAL A 12 -1.49 -13.66 6.11
CA VAL A 12 -0.36 -14.11 5.27
C VAL A 12 -0.84 -15.30 4.47
N ARG A 13 -0.56 -15.33 3.17
CA ARG A 13 -0.90 -16.45 2.29
C ARG A 13 0.25 -16.85 1.40
N PHE A 14 0.26 -18.13 1.03
CA PHE A 14 1.19 -18.72 0.07
C PHE A 14 0.39 -19.45 -1.01
N PRO A 15 -0.12 -18.74 -2.04
CA PRO A 15 -1.07 -19.30 -3.00
C PRO A 15 -0.60 -20.60 -3.64
N SER A 16 0.71 -20.71 -3.93
CA SER A 16 1.30 -21.90 -4.55
C SER A 16 1.23 -23.16 -3.67
N LEU A 17 1.15 -23.02 -2.35
CA LEU A 17 1.02 -24.14 -1.41
C LEU A 17 -0.45 -24.40 -1.00
N THR A 18 -1.27 -23.35 -0.99
CA THR A 18 -2.68 -23.44 -0.54
C THR A 18 -3.66 -23.79 -1.67
N ALA A 19 -3.22 -23.78 -2.93
CA ALA A 19 -4.11 -24.04 -4.07
C ALA A 19 -4.70 -25.45 -4.11
N ALA A 20 -3.96 -26.47 -3.68
CA ALA A 20 -4.38 -27.86 -3.80
C ALA A 20 -5.36 -28.31 -2.71
N GLY A 21 -5.51 -27.59 -1.59
CA GLY A 21 -6.21 -28.11 -0.41
C GLY A 21 -5.26 -28.78 0.59
N LEU A 22 -5.65 -28.86 1.87
CA LEU A 22 -4.76 -29.33 2.95
C LEU A 22 -4.26 -30.77 2.73
N TYR A 23 -5.19 -31.68 2.42
CA TYR A 23 -4.89 -33.12 2.29
C TYR A 23 -4.48 -33.54 0.87
N GLU A 24 -4.59 -32.62 -0.09
CA GLU A 24 -4.20 -32.81 -1.48
C GLU A 24 -2.87 -32.10 -1.80
N SER A 25 -2.29 -31.40 -0.81
CA SER A 25 -1.00 -30.76 -0.97
C SER A 25 0.10 -31.81 -1.16
N SER A 26 1.00 -31.55 -2.11
CA SER A 26 2.14 -32.43 -2.38
C SER A 26 3.24 -32.35 -1.31
N TYR A 27 3.06 -31.53 -0.27
CA TYR A 27 4.03 -31.26 0.79
C TYR A 27 3.52 -31.82 2.11
N GLU A 28 4.40 -32.40 2.93
CA GLU A 28 4.03 -33.11 4.15
C GLU A 28 3.57 -32.18 5.28
N ALA A 29 4.20 -31.00 5.36
CA ALA A 29 3.86 -30.01 6.37
C ALA A 29 4.24 -28.61 5.90
N GLN A 30 3.45 -27.64 6.36
CA GLN A 30 3.76 -26.23 6.24
C GLN A 30 3.38 -25.51 7.53
N LEU A 31 4.24 -24.59 7.97
CA LEU A 31 4.01 -23.76 9.15
C LEU A 31 4.55 -22.36 8.88
N CYS A 32 3.70 -21.37 9.06
CA CYS A 32 4.02 -19.96 8.96
C CYS A 32 4.04 -19.32 10.35
N ALA A 33 5.10 -18.59 10.66
CA ALA A 33 5.23 -17.81 11.88
C ALA A 33 5.50 -16.33 11.54
N LEU A 34 4.75 -15.45 12.21
CA LEU A 34 4.89 -14.01 12.13
C LEU A 34 5.65 -13.48 13.34
N PHE A 35 6.67 -12.66 13.09
CA PHE A 35 7.50 -12.03 14.10
C PHE A 35 7.50 -10.51 13.95
N ASP A 36 7.58 -9.83 15.08
CA ASP A 36 7.84 -8.39 15.18
C ASP A 36 9.34 -8.07 14.99
N ALA A 37 9.70 -6.80 14.85
CA ALA A 37 11.08 -6.30 14.76
C ALA A 37 11.97 -6.80 15.92
N ASN A 38 11.38 -6.98 17.11
CA ASN A 38 12.05 -7.52 18.29
C ASN A 38 12.13 -9.06 18.33
N LYS A 39 11.87 -9.74 17.20
CA LYS A 39 11.77 -11.21 17.08
C LYS A 39 10.74 -11.84 18.01
N LYS A 40 9.77 -11.05 18.49
CA LYS A 40 8.66 -11.55 19.29
C LYS A 40 7.67 -12.24 18.36
N LEU A 41 7.25 -13.44 18.73
CA LEU A 41 6.21 -14.17 18.00
C LEU A 41 4.87 -13.44 18.14
N LEU A 42 4.25 -13.11 17.01
CA LEU A 42 2.95 -12.46 16.92
C LEU A 42 1.85 -13.47 16.60
N HIS A 43 2.10 -14.36 15.64
CA HIS A 43 1.13 -15.35 15.20
C HIS A 43 1.80 -16.58 14.58
N ILE A 44 1.10 -17.70 14.64
CA ILE A 44 1.44 -18.94 13.95
C ILE A 44 0.19 -19.40 13.18
N GLY A 45 0.38 -19.80 11.93
CA GLY A 45 -0.65 -20.39 11.09
C GLY A 45 -0.06 -21.47 10.18
N ASP A 46 -0.91 -22.24 9.53
CA ASP A 46 -0.54 -23.35 8.65
C ASP A 46 -1.18 -23.18 7.27
N PHE A 47 -2.03 -24.13 6.86
CA PHE A 47 -2.85 -24.07 5.66
C PHE A 47 -4.00 -23.07 5.78
N TYR A 48 -4.66 -22.97 6.94
CA TYR A 48 -5.79 -22.07 7.13
C TYR A 48 -5.35 -20.82 7.89
N THR A 49 -5.01 -19.80 7.12
CA THR A 49 -4.50 -18.54 7.66
C THR A 49 -5.66 -17.64 8.06
N ASN A 50 -5.68 -17.24 9.32
CA ASN A 50 -6.67 -16.31 9.86
C ASN A 50 -6.15 -14.87 9.83
N ALA A 51 -7.08 -13.91 9.84
CA ALA A 51 -6.73 -12.50 9.93
C ALA A 51 -6.31 -12.13 11.36
N VAL A 52 -5.16 -11.46 11.50
CA VAL A 52 -4.56 -11.12 12.80
C VAL A 52 -4.33 -9.62 12.89
N LYS A 53 -4.64 -9.04 14.05
CA LYS A 53 -4.31 -7.64 14.34
C LYS A 53 -2.84 -7.53 14.69
N VAL A 54 -2.09 -6.75 13.92
CA VAL A 54 -0.64 -6.62 14.03
C VAL A 54 -0.29 -5.13 14.13
N PRO A 55 0.63 -4.72 15.02
CA PRO A 55 1.06 -3.33 15.09
C PRO A 55 1.76 -2.89 13.80
N SER A 56 1.73 -1.59 13.51
CA SER A 56 2.55 -1.01 12.44
C SER A 56 4.03 -1.15 12.79
N GLY A 57 4.85 -1.44 11.79
CA GLY A 57 6.26 -1.71 11.99
C GLY A 57 6.86 -2.72 11.01
N GLU A 58 8.09 -3.13 11.30
CA GLU A 58 8.81 -4.13 10.53
C GLU A 58 8.38 -5.54 10.96
N LEU A 59 7.88 -6.32 10.00
CA LEU A 59 7.41 -7.68 10.20
C LEU A 59 8.28 -8.68 9.45
N GLU A 60 8.60 -9.78 10.12
CA GLU A 60 9.30 -10.93 9.56
C GLU A 60 8.34 -12.12 9.48
N VAL A 61 8.23 -12.70 8.28
CA VAL A 61 7.44 -13.91 8.03
C VAL A 61 8.41 -15.07 7.83
N ARG A 62 8.27 -16.15 8.61
CA ARG A 62 9.03 -17.38 8.43
C ARG A 62 8.10 -18.51 8.03
N LEU A 63 8.39 -19.12 6.88
CA LEU A 63 7.69 -20.31 6.41
C LEU A 63 8.62 -21.52 6.53
N VAL A 64 8.12 -22.58 7.15
CA VAL A 64 8.76 -23.89 7.22
C VAL A 64 7.94 -24.86 6.39
N VAL A 65 8.56 -25.50 5.39
CA VAL A 65 7.93 -26.53 4.56
C VAL A 65 8.74 -27.81 4.67
N ARG A 66 8.05 -28.96 4.75
CA ARG A 66 8.67 -30.29 4.79
C ARG A 66 8.28 -31.10 3.56
N HIS A 67 9.28 -31.77 2.98
CA HIS A 67 9.13 -32.67 1.86
C HIS A 67 10.39 -33.56 1.76
N ASP A 68 10.22 -34.84 1.43
CA ASP A 68 11.33 -35.80 1.24
C ASP A 68 12.35 -35.36 0.17
N SER A 69 11.86 -34.88 -0.98
CA SER A 69 12.71 -34.40 -2.08
C SER A 69 13.16 -32.95 -1.89
N VAL A 70 14.47 -32.75 -1.75
CA VAL A 70 15.12 -31.43 -1.69
C VAL A 70 14.93 -30.65 -3.00
N ALA A 71 14.84 -31.33 -4.14
CA ALA A 71 14.61 -30.69 -5.44
C ALA A 71 13.23 -29.99 -5.50
N HIS A 72 12.22 -30.51 -4.80
CA HIS A 72 10.92 -29.85 -4.69
C HIS A 72 11.00 -28.61 -3.79
N LEU A 73 11.72 -28.70 -2.67
CA LEU A 73 11.93 -27.55 -1.77
C LEU A 73 12.67 -26.40 -2.45
N HIS A 74 13.65 -26.69 -3.31
CA HIS A 74 14.35 -25.65 -4.07
C HIS A 74 13.42 -24.85 -5.01
N LYS A 75 12.37 -25.46 -5.55
CA LYS A 75 11.38 -24.75 -6.39
C LYS A 75 10.58 -23.72 -5.59
N LEU A 76 10.45 -23.91 -4.29
CA LEU A 76 9.74 -22.98 -3.40
C LEU A 76 10.59 -21.79 -2.94
N ALA A 77 11.91 -21.82 -3.17
CA ALA A 77 12.80 -20.75 -2.71
C ALA A 77 12.47 -19.38 -3.32
N SER A 78 11.94 -19.34 -4.54
CA SER A 78 11.51 -18.13 -5.24
C SER A 78 10.00 -17.89 -5.15
N MET A 79 9.30 -18.56 -4.25
CA MET A 79 7.85 -18.43 -4.12
C MET A 79 7.46 -17.05 -3.57
N ALA A 80 6.40 -16.47 -4.12
CA ALA A 80 5.83 -15.22 -3.62
C ALA A 80 5.04 -15.45 -2.33
N CYS A 81 5.24 -14.56 -1.35
CA CYS A 81 4.41 -14.42 -0.16
C CYS A 81 3.38 -13.32 -0.41
N VAL A 82 2.10 -13.59 -0.15
CA VAL A 82 1.02 -12.62 -0.30
C VAL A 82 0.57 -12.14 1.07
N LEU A 83 0.55 -10.82 1.26
CA LEU A 83 0.05 -10.18 2.46
C LEU A 83 -1.30 -9.55 2.15
N GLU A 84 -2.38 -10.15 2.65
CA GLU A 84 -3.72 -9.58 2.57
C GLU A 84 -3.93 -8.65 3.76
N ILE A 85 -3.97 -7.35 3.49
CA ILE A 85 -4.18 -6.31 4.49
C ILE A 85 -5.63 -5.84 4.41
N LYS A 86 -6.37 -6.02 5.50
CA LYS A 86 -7.70 -5.44 5.66
C LYS A 86 -7.54 -3.94 5.97
N LEU A 87 -8.05 -3.11 5.07
CA LEU A 87 -8.09 -1.66 5.25
C LEU A 87 -9.04 -1.28 6.39
N SER A 88 -8.65 -0.29 7.19
CA SER A 88 -9.48 0.28 8.28
C SER A 88 -10.73 0.98 7.76
N SER A 89 -10.64 1.59 6.58
CA SER A 89 -11.76 2.22 5.89
C SER A 89 -11.94 1.64 4.48
N ALA A 90 -13.19 1.32 4.13
CA ALA A 90 -13.50 0.80 2.82
C ALA A 90 -13.46 1.92 1.77
N ILE A 91 -12.76 1.67 0.66
CA ILE A 91 -12.72 2.58 -0.48
C ILE A 91 -14.07 2.50 -1.21
N LYS A 92 -14.78 3.63 -1.26
CA LYS A 92 -16.06 3.72 -1.96
C LYS A 92 -15.80 3.95 -3.45
N LEU A 93 -16.26 3.03 -4.28
CA LEU A 93 -16.24 3.19 -5.73
C LEU A 93 -17.45 4.00 -6.17
N GLU A 94 -17.20 5.11 -6.84
CA GLU A 94 -18.25 5.94 -7.42
C GLU A 94 -18.54 5.48 -8.84
N VAL A 95 -19.83 5.33 -9.16
CA VAL A 95 -20.29 4.85 -10.46
C VAL A 95 -21.12 5.95 -11.12
N ALA A 96 -20.78 6.29 -12.36
CA ALA A 96 -21.46 7.27 -13.19
C ALA A 96 -22.13 6.61 -14.40
N HIS A 97 -23.21 7.24 -14.89
CA HIS A 97 -23.97 6.78 -16.05
C HIS A 97 -23.34 7.18 -17.40
N SER A 98 -22.41 8.14 -17.39
CA SER A 98 -21.73 8.62 -18.59
C SER A 98 -20.24 8.81 -18.33
N ARG A 99 -19.43 8.62 -19.37
CA ARG A 99 -17.97 8.82 -19.31
C ARG A 99 -17.61 10.26 -18.91
N ALA A 100 -18.33 11.25 -19.43
CA ALA A 100 -18.11 12.66 -19.10
C ALA A 100 -18.32 12.93 -17.61
N ALA A 101 -19.39 12.37 -17.02
CA ALA A 101 -19.64 12.50 -15.59
C ALA A 101 -18.60 11.75 -14.73
N ALA A 102 -18.05 10.64 -15.21
CA ALA A 102 -16.98 9.92 -14.51
C ALA A 102 -15.65 10.70 -14.48
N MET A 103 -15.35 11.44 -15.56
CA MET A 103 -14.10 12.19 -15.74
C MET A 103 -14.12 13.59 -15.13
N ALA A 104 -15.29 14.19 -14.91
CA ALA A 104 -15.39 15.50 -14.30
C ALA A 104 -14.98 15.44 -12.82
N ASP A 105 -14.20 16.42 -12.36
CA ASP A 105 -13.87 16.59 -10.94
C ASP A 105 -15.14 16.92 -10.15
N VAL A 106 -15.35 16.17 -9.06
CA VAL A 106 -16.51 16.32 -8.16
C VAL A 106 -16.57 17.73 -7.58
N ASP A 107 -15.41 18.34 -7.30
CA ASP A 107 -15.30 19.67 -6.69
C ASP A 107 -15.68 20.82 -7.63
N LEU A 108 -15.53 20.64 -8.95
CA LEU A 108 -15.92 21.65 -9.94
C LEU A 108 -17.44 21.64 -10.25
N LEU A 109 -18.15 20.61 -9.77
CA LEU A 109 -19.60 20.42 -9.95
C LEU A 109 -20.39 20.75 -8.69
N ALA A 110 -19.96 21.74 -7.91
CA ALA A 110 -20.65 22.28 -6.72
C ALA A 110 -22.06 22.88 -7.00
N GLY A 111 -22.67 22.60 -8.16
CA GLY A 111 -24.07 22.88 -8.47
C GLY A 111 -24.89 21.65 -8.91
N GLY A 112 -24.31 20.46 -8.95
CA GLY A 112 -25.00 19.24 -9.41
C GLY A 112 -24.69 18.08 -8.48
N SER A 113 -25.60 17.80 -7.56
CA SER A 113 -25.63 16.55 -6.78
C SER A 113 -25.23 15.38 -7.67
N ALA A 114 -24.11 14.73 -7.38
CA ALA A 114 -23.76 13.46 -8.00
C ALA A 114 -24.90 12.48 -7.67
N PRO A 115 -25.78 12.13 -8.62
CA PRO A 115 -26.95 11.37 -8.24
C PRO A 115 -26.50 9.92 -8.00
N PRO A 116 -26.91 9.27 -6.91
CA PRO A 116 -27.05 7.82 -6.95
C PRO A 116 -28.20 7.53 -7.92
N VAL A 117 -27.90 7.43 -9.23
CA VAL A 117 -28.90 7.12 -10.25
C VAL A 117 -29.31 5.67 -10.06
N ARG A 118 -30.30 5.45 -9.20
CA ARG A 118 -31.09 4.22 -9.22
C ARG A 118 -31.88 4.24 -10.51
N LEU A 119 -31.28 3.70 -11.56
CA LEU A 119 -31.92 3.59 -12.86
C LEU A 119 -32.77 2.31 -12.87
N PRO A 120 -34.10 2.39 -13.03
CA PRO A 120 -34.88 1.21 -13.35
C PRO A 120 -34.43 0.72 -14.74
N LEU A 121 -34.03 -0.55 -14.82
CA LEU A 121 -33.65 -1.18 -16.08
C LEU A 121 -34.79 -2.10 -16.51
N GLU A 122 -35.32 -1.89 -17.71
CA GLU A 122 -36.38 -2.73 -18.27
C GLU A 122 -35.81 -4.03 -18.85
N ALA A 123 -36.61 -5.09 -18.85
CA ALA A 123 -36.20 -6.37 -19.41
C ALA A 123 -35.84 -6.21 -20.91
N GLY A 124 -34.67 -6.69 -21.30
CA GLY A 124 -34.15 -6.56 -22.66
C GLY A 124 -33.37 -5.27 -22.95
N THR A 125 -33.29 -4.35 -21.97
CA THR A 125 -32.45 -3.15 -22.08
C THR A 125 -31.09 -3.36 -21.40
N HIS A 126 -30.07 -2.65 -21.88
CA HIS A 126 -28.72 -2.65 -21.30
C HIS A 126 -28.30 -1.22 -20.96
N CYS A 127 -27.56 -1.06 -19.87
CA CYS A 127 -27.03 0.22 -19.45
C CYS A 127 -25.53 0.08 -19.17
N ALA A 128 -24.73 0.97 -19.77
CA ALA A 128 -23.31 1.05 -19.48
C ALA A 128 -23.07 1.86 -18.21
N LEU A 129 -22.29 1.31 -17.29
CA LEU A 129 -21.87 1.97 -16.06
C LEU A 129 -20.38 2.25 -16.12
N HIS A 130 -19.97 3.45 -15.72
CA HIS A 130 -18.58 3.88 -15.69
C HIS A 130 -18.11 4.04 -14.25
N VAL A 131 -17.05 3.33 -13.87
CA VAL A 131 -16.46 3.43 -12.53
C VAL A 131 -15.41 4.54 -12.54
N ARG A 132 -15.51 5.48 -11.60
CA ARG A 132 -14.49 6.51 -11.39
C ARG A 132 -13.26 5.88 -10.73
N THR A 133 -12.08 6.35 -11.12
CA THR A 133 -10.82 5.95 -10.47
C THR A 133 -10.84 6.40 -9.01
N PRO A 134 -10.83 5.48 -8.02
CA PRO A 134 -10.79 5.86 -6.63
C PRO A 134 -9.41 6.43 -6.23
N PRO A 135 -9.34 7.21 -5.15
CA PRO A 135 -8.05 7.55 -4.54
C PRO A 135 -7.35 6.29 -4.03
N GLN A 136 -6.04 6.22 -4.24
CA GLN A 136 -5.23 5.12 -3.73
C GLN A 136 -4.97 5.30 -2.23
N PRO A 137 -5.07 4.24 -1.42
CA PRO A 137 -4.80 4.33 0.00
C PRO A 137 -3.28 4.45 0.24
N GLU A 138 -2.87 5.21 1.24
CA GLU A 138 -1.45 5.46 1.56
C GLU A 138 -0.67 4.19 1.93
N ILE A 139 -1.38 3.15 2.37
CA ILE A 139 -0.79 1.85 2.69
C ILE A 139 -0.37 1.06 1.45
N ALA A 140 -1.07 1.26 0.33
CA ALA A 140 -0.82 0.49 -0.88
C ALA A 140 0.34 1.08 -1.69
N GLU A 141 1.19 0.20 -2.20
CA GLU A 141 2.30 0.53 -3.06
C GLU A 141 1.94 0.29 -4.53
N PRO A 142 2.65 0.94 -5.47
CA PRO A 142 2.44 0.66 -6.88
C PRO A 142 2.70 -0.80 -7.20
N GLY A 143 1.72 -1.47 -7.81
CA GLY A 143 1.72 -2.90 -8.09
C GLY A 143 0.85 -3.72 -7.14
N ASP A 144 0.41 -3.16 -6.01
CA ASP A 144 -0.52 -3.85 -5.10
C ASP A 144 -1.91 -3.99 -5.72
N LEU A 145 -2.66 -4.99 -5.23
CA LEU A 145 -3.99 -5.32 -5.73
C LEU A 145 -5.04 -5.04 -4.65
N LEU A 146 -5.95 -4.11 -4.96
CA LEU A 146 -7.12 -3.82 -4.16
C LEU A 146 -8.25 -4.77 -4.54
N ILE A 147 -8.67 -5.60 -3.58
CA ILE A 147 -9.76 -6.56 -3.75
C ILE A 147 -11.00 -6.03 -3.04
N GLY A 148 -12.12 -6.07 -3.73
CA GLY A 148 -13.42 -5.69 -3.19
C GLY A 148 -14.56 -6.45 -3.85
N SER A 149 -15.78 -5.98 -3.60
CA SER A 149 -16.98 -6.50 -4.26
C SER A 149 -17.84 -5.35 -4.76
N ILE A 150 -18.55 -5.59 -5.86
CA ILE A 150 -19.55 -4.68 -6.42
C ILE A 150 -20.91 -5.37 -6.46
N THR A 151 -21.95 -4.67 -6.06
CA THR A 151 -23.33 -5.19 -6.06
C THR A 151 -24.16 -4.41 -7.06
N TYR A 152 -24.89 -5.11 -7.93
CA TYR A 152 -25.80 -4.51 -8.89
C TYR A 152 -27.25 -4.69 -8.41
N ALA A 153 -28.12 -3.73 -8.73
CA ALA A 153 -29.52 -3.67 -8.29
C ALA A 153 -29.78 -3.43 -6.80
N LYS A 154 -30.91 -2.77 -6.51
CA LYS A 154 -31.48 -2.61 -5.16
C LYS A 154 -32.72 -3.50 -5.04
N GLY A 155 -32.52 -4.80 -4.96
CA GLY A 155 -33.57 -5.78 -4.68
C GLY A 155 -33.22 -6.56 -3.42
N SER A 156 -34.00 -6.37 -2.36
CA SER A 156 -34.06 -7.34 -1.26
C SER A 156 -35.06 -8.41 -1.65
N ASN A 157 -34.59 -9.62 -1.94
CA ASN A 157 -35.14 -10.89 -1.46
C ASN A 157 -34.28 -12.05 -2.01
N ALA A 158 -34.31 -13.18 -1.31
CA ALA A 158 -33.47 -14.35 -1.54
C ALA A 158 -33.89 -15.19 -2.77
N GLU A 159 -34.84 -14.73 -3.57
CA GLU A 159 -35.55 -15.53 -4.59
C GLU A 159 -35.34 -15.02 -6.03
N ASP A 160 -34.76 -13.83 -6.20
CA ASP A 160 -34.37 -13.35 -7.53
C ASP A 160 -33.06 -14.05 -7.95
N LEU A 161 -33.16 -14.93 -8.95
CA LEU A 161 -32.01 -15.58 -9.59
C LEU A 161 -31.12 -14.52 -10.26
N GLY A 162 -30.03 -14.15 -9.58
CA GLY A 162 -28.94 -13.35 -10.18
C GLY A 162 -28.62 -12.04 -9.46
N SER A 163 -27.38 -11.57 -9.69
CA SER A 163 -26.73 -10.27 -9.40
C SER A 163 -27.12 -9.43 -8.17
N GLY A 164 -27.84 -9.97 -7.19
CA GLY A 164 -28.26 -9.25 -5.99
C GLY A 164 -27.18 -9.11 -4.92
N ARG A 165 -27.59 -8.65 -3.74
CA ARG A 165 -26.69 -8.43 -2.57
C ARG A 165 -26.17 -9.74 -1.96
N ARG A 166 -26.74 -10.89 -2.32
CA ARG A 166 -26.35 -12.24 -1.86
C ARG A 166 -25.86 -13.06 -3.07
N PRO A 167 -24.81 -13.88 -2.93
CA PRO A 167 -24.12 -14.25 -1.68
C PRO A 167 -23.03 -13.26 -1.22
N GLY A 168 -22.70 -12.21 -1.98
CA GLY A 168 -21.68 -11.24 -1.55
C GLY A 168 -21.26 -10.22 -2.60
N GLY A 169 -22.10 -9.97 -3.61
CA GLY A 169 -21.73 -9.19 -4.79
C GLY A 169 -20.74 -9.92 -5.70
N TRP A 170 -20.23 -9.21 -6.69
CA TRP A 170 -19.27 -9.68 -7.67
C TRP A 170 -17.87 -9.23 -7.29
N PRO A 171 -16.85 -10.10 -7.38
CA PRO A 171 -15.48 -9.74 -7.03
C PRO A 171 -14.95 -8.70 -8.01
N VAL A 172 -14.31 -7.67 -7.47
CA VAL A 172 -13.60 -6.63 -8.24
C VAL A 172 -12.18 -6.55 -7.75
N ALA A 173 -11.25 -6.50 -8.70
CA ALA A 173 -9.83 -6.31 -8.45
C ALA A 173 -9.37 -5.05 -9.19
N MET A 174 -8.61 -4.20 -8.51
CA MET A 174 -7.98 -3.02 -9.08
C MET A 174 -6.49 -3.04 -8.74
N VAL A 175 -5.64 -2.75 -9.72
CA VAL A 175 -4.19 -2.62 -9.50
C VAL A 175 -3.86 -1.17 -9.16
N CYS A 176 -3.10 -0.98 -8.09
CA CYS A 176 -2.53 0.31 -7.73
C CYS A 176 -1.46 0.69 -8.75
N VAL A 177 -1.72 1.69 -9.56
CA VAL A 177 -0.73 2.25 -10.50
C VAL A 177 0.22 3.19 -9.78
N ALA A 178 1.48 3.26 -10.22
CA ALA A 178 2.37 4.30 -9.76
C ALA A 178 1.76 5.67 -10.11
N GLN A 179 1.54 6.50 -9.10
CA GLN A 179 1.30 7.91 -9.36
C GLN A 179 2.51 8.43 -10.15
N PRO A 180 2.29 9.21 -11.23
CA PRO A 180 3.41 9.85 -11.88
C PRO A 180 4.16 10.63 -10.79
N LEU A 181 5.49 10.42 -10.73
CA LEU A 181 6.35 11.23 -9.87
C LEU A 181 5.89 12.66 -10.07
N LYS A 182 5.39 13.28 -8.99
CA LYS A 182 5.13 14.72 -8.96
C LYS A 182 6.43 15.32 -9.44
N GLU A 183 6.45 15.83 -10.67
CA GLU A 183 7.69 16.23 -11.31
C GLU A 183 8.37 17.15 -10.30
N LEU A 184 9.54 16.73 -9.78
CA LEU A 184 10.45 17.69 -9.17
C LEU A 184 10.51 18.84 -10.17
N PRO A 185 10.34 20.11 -9.74
CA PRO A 185 10.34 21.23 -10.66
C PRO A 185 11.54 21.04 -11.58
N ARG A 186 11.29 20.78 -12.86
CA ARG A 186 12.39 20.72 -13.83
C ARG A 186 13.00 22.10 -13.74
N GLU A 187 14.22 22.17 -13.23
CA GLU A 187 15.01 23.39 -13.35
C GLU A 187 15.08 23.70 -14.85
N GLY A 188 14.33 24.71 -15.29
CA GLY A 188 14.43 25.25 -16.65
C GLY A 188 13.22 25.05 -17.58
N GLU A 189 12.00 25.42 -17.18
CA GLU A 189 11.06 25.99 -18.14
C GLU A 189 10.70 27.45 -17.77
N PRO A 190 10.77 28.39 -18.74
CA PRO A 190 10.72 29.82 -18.46
C PRO A 190 9.30 30.28 -18.09
N LYS A 191 9.18 30.97 -16.95
CA LYS A 191 7.97 31.73 -16.57
C LYS A 191 7.68 32.79 -17.65
N PRO A 192 6.41 33.07 -17.99
CA PRO A 192 6.05 34.17 -18.88
C PRO A 192 6.56 35.49 -18.30
N HIS A 193 7.26 36.24 -19.16
CA HIS A 193 8.03 37.45 -18.86
C HIS A 193 7.16 38.55 -18.24
N ALA A 194 7.26 38.71 -16.91
CA ALA A 194 7.09 39.99 -16.26
C ALA A 194 8.50 40.58 -16.03
N PRO A 195 8.76 41.86 -16.37
CA PRO A 195 10.10 42.43 -16.24
C PRO A 195 10.53 42.41 -14.76
N PRO A 196 11.72 41.89 -14.44
CA PRO A 196 12.17 41.80 -13.06
C PRO A 196 12.46 43.20 -12.49
N PRO A 197 12.09 43.48 -11.22
CA PRO A 197 12.73 44.57 -10.50
C PRO A 197 14.22 44.20 -10.33
N VAL A 198 15.09 45.14 -10.68
CA VAL A 198 16.55 44.99 -10.71
C VAL A 198 17.05 44.48 -9.35
N ALA A 199 17.50 43.23 -9.32
CA ALA A 199 18.26 42.67 -8.19
C ALA A 199 19.75 42.97 -8.42
N PRO A 200 20.51 43.34 -7.38
CA PRO A 200 21.95 43.52 -7.51
C PRO A 200 22.61 42.17 -7.79
N ASP A 201 23.42 42.19 -8.85
CA ASP A 201 24.46 41.29 -9.32
C ASP A 201 24.67 39.93 -8.63
N CYS A 202 24.74 38.92 -9.49
CA CYS A 202 25.13 37.54 -9.22
C CYS A 202 26.30 37.45 -8.22
N ALA A 203 26.04 36.93 -7.02
CA ALA A 203 27.11 36.54 -6.12
C ALA A 203 27.68 35.19 -6.60
N ASP A 204 28.96 35.20 -6.99
CA ASP A 204 29.70 34.03 -7.41
C ASP A 204 29.54 32.88 -6.40
N GLU A 205 29.14 31.70 -6.89
CA GLU A 205 29.04 30.41 -6.17
C GLU A 205 30.36 30.00 -5.47
N THR A 206 31.45 30.71 -5.75
CA THR A 206 32.80 30.52 -5.20
C THR A 206 33.29 31.68 -4.35
N SER A 207 32.39 32.53 -3.84
CA SER A 207 32.77 33.54 -2.85
C SER A 207 33.23 32.88 -1.53
N ASP A 208 34.22 33.48 -0.87
CA ASP A 208 34.75 32.99 0.41
C ASP A 208 33.65 32.82 1.47
N GLU A 209 32.58 33.62 1.39
CA GLU A 209 31.41 33.50 2.27
C GLU A 209 30.57 32.24 1.99
N ALA A 210 30.40 31.86 0.73
CA ALA A 210 29.73 30.61 0.36
C ALA A 210 30.54 29.39 0.81
N PHE A 211 31.87 29.43 0.65
CA PHE A 211 32.77 28.40 1.17
C PHE A 211 32.71 28.31 2.70
N ALA A 212 32.67 29.44 3.40
CA ALA A 212 32.52 29.47 4.86
C ALA A 212 31.19 28.86 5.32
N ARG A 213 30.08 29.14 4.62
CA ARG A 213 28.77 28.53 4.90
C ARG A 213 28.77 27.02 4.66
N ALA A 214 29.37 26.56 3.55
CA ALA A 214 29.51 25.14 3.25
C ALA A 214 30.39 24.39 4.28
N ALA A 215 31.52 24.99 4.67
CA ALA A 215 32.41 24.43 5.69
C ALA A 215 31.72 24.35 7.07
N LEU A 216 30.91 25.34 7.42
CA LEU A 216 30.11 25.33 8.65
C LEU A 216 29.08 24.19 8.61
N ALA A 217 28.33 24.03 7.51
CA ALA A 217 27.37 22.93 7.34
C ALA A 217 28.05 21.55 7.45
N LEU A 218 29.24 21.39 6.87
CA LEU A 218 30.02 20.17 6.97
C LEU A 218 30.47 19.90 8.42
N ARG A 219 30.93 20.93 9.15
CA ARG A 219 31.28 20.79 10.57
C ARG A 219 30.07 20.40 11.43
N LEU A 220 28.89 20.97 11.18
CA LEU A 220 27.67 20.62 11.93
C LEU A 220 27.24 19.18 11.66
N THR A 221 27.33 18.70 10.42
CA THR A 221 27.00 17.30 10.09
C THR A 221 27.99 16.34 10.75
N GLN A 222 29.30 16.65 10.74
CA GLN A 222 30.31 15.86 11.45
C GLN A 222 30.10 15.85 12.96
N LEU A 223 29.79 16.99 13.58
CA LEU A 223 29.45 17.07 15.01
C LEU A 223 28.18 16.29 15.34
N GLY A 224 27.18 16.30 14.45
CA GLY A 224 25.99 15.47 14.55
C GLY A 224 26.31 13.96 14.52
N LEU A 225 27.28 13.54 13.72
CA LEU A 225 27.75 12.15 13.68
C LEU A 225 28.56 11.78 14.94
N LEU A 226 29.48 12.65 15.36
CA LEU A 226 30.32 12.43 16.54
C LEU A 226 29.50 12.44 17.83
N SER A 227 28.49 13.30 17.96
CA SER A 227 27.58 13.30 19.12
C SER A 227 26.74 12.04 19.20
N LYS A 228 26.17 11.56 18.08
CA LYS A 228 25.48 10.25 18.02
C LYS A 228 26.41 9.09 18.40
N ALA A 229 27.66 9.12 17.92
CA ALA A 229 28.68 8.13 18.28
C ALA A 229 29.04 8.19 19.78
N ALA A 230 29.21 9.39 20.35
CA ALA A 230 29.50 9.58 21.77
C ALA A 230 28.34 9.12 22.67
N LEU A 231 27.09 9.43 22.30
CA LEU A 231 25.90 8.94 23.00
C LEU A 231 25.79 7.41 22.96
N SER A 232 26.07 6.80 21.80
CA SER A 232 26.13 5.34 21.67
C SER A 232 27.25 4.70 22.49
N ALA A 233 28.41 5.37 22.63
CA ALA A 233 29.52 4.90 23.45
C ALA A 233 29.21 5.03 24.96
N ALA A 234 28.60 6.15 25.38
CA ALA A 234 28.18 6.37 26.76
C ALA A 234 27.11 5.37 27.21
N GLY A 235 26.16 5.02 26.33
CA GLY A 235 25.15 3.98 26.59
C GLY A 235 25.72 2.57 26.75
N LYS A 236 26.89 2.28 26.17
CA LYS A 236 27.61 1.01 26.39
C LYS A 236 28.38 0.98 27.72
N VAL A 237 28.86 2.12 28.21
CA VAL A 237 29.61 2.21 29.47
C VAL A 237 28.70 2.03 30.70
N THR A 238 27.44 2.48 30.63
CA THR A 238 26.47 2.29 31.71
C THR A 238 25.90 0.87 31.78
N ALA A 239 25.80 0.16 30.66
CA ALA A 239 25.37 -1.24 30.63
C ALA A 239 26.44 -2.25 31.09
N GLY A 240 27.72 -1.86 31.12
CA GLY A 240 28.84 -2.72 31.50
C GLY A 240 29.29 -2.63 32.97
N ARG A 241 28.59 -1.86 33.82
CA ARG A 241 28.98 -1.60 35.22
C ARG A 241 28.00 -2.13 36.27
N GLY A 242 27.13 -3.06 35.87
CA GLY A 242 26.24 -3.81 36.75
C GLY A 242 26.50 -5.32 36.66
N ALA A 243 27.63 -5.74 37.22
CA ALA A 243 27.92 -7.11 37.63
C ALA A 243 28.72 -7.02 38.94
#